data_AF-A0A5E4QHK4-F1
#
_entry.id   AF-A0A5E4QHK4-F1
#
_cell.length_a   1.000
_cell.length_b   1.000
_cell.length_c   1.000
_cell.angle_alpha   90.00
_cell.angle_beta   90.00
_cell.angle_gamma   90.00
#
_symmetry.space_group_name_H-M   'P 1'
#
loop_
_entity.id
_entity.type
_entity.pdbx_description
1 polymer ?
#
loop_
_entity_poly.entity_id
_entity_poly.type
_entity_poly.pdbx_seq_one_letter_code
_entity_poly.pdbx_strand_id
1 'polypeptide(L)'
;MRFLLPLRLLAADRIDTHLMAFEIYYRKEKPLLMLQSIKRAWNLQSDHHHLHDCMIRFKCWLDEKQCELNPHVASVINAETQPGCVEVLESLKDGDFGSCEKEIEDYIEACRAKFPYANAFKTPQELPENQTDDTPLQPKEIDLTQ
;
A
#
# COMPACT_ATOMS: atom_id res chain seq x y z
N MET A 1 26.91 3.10 -16.72
CA MET A 1 25.94 2.19 -17.39
C MET A 1 24.60 2.92 -17.58
N ARG A 2 24.38 3.60 -18.72
CA ARG A 2 23.17 4.41 -19.04
C ARG A 2 22.19 3.64 -19.94
N PHE A 3 21.74 2.46 -19.50
CA PHE A 3 20.82 1.62 -20.30
C PHE A 3 19.33 1.81 -19.95
N LEU A 4 19.00 2.59 -18.91
CA LEU A 4 17.61 2.85 -18.53
C LEU A 4 16.94 3.94 -19.40
N LEU A 5 17.71 4.84 -20.02
CA LEU A 5 17.17 5.92 -20.83
C LEU A 5 16.57 5.43 -22.17
N PRO A 6 17.22 4.50 -22.90
CA PRO A 6 16.65 3.93 -24.12
C PRO A 6 15.41 3.06 -23.86
N LEU A 7 15.41 2.25 -22.79
CA LEU A 7 14.25 1.43 -22.40
C LEU A 7 13.02 2.27 -22.00
N ARG A 8 13.25 3.38 -21.30
CA ARG A 8 12.20 4.36 -20.98
C ARG A 8 11.63 5.06 -22.20
N LEU A 9 12.33 5.09 -23.35
CA LEU A 9 11.85 5.73 -24.58
C LEU A 9 11.15 4.75 -25.53
N LEU A 10 11.57 3.47 -25.56
CA LEU A 10 11.12 2.47 -26.54
C LEU A 10 10.05 1.50 -26.02
N ALA A 11 9.88 1.35 -24.71
CA ALA A 11 8.92 0.39 -24.12
C ALA A 11 8.09 0.99 -22.96
N ALA A 12 7.90 2.31 -22.96
CA ALA A 12 7.12 3.01 -21.92
C ALA A 12 5.65 2.57 -21.85
N ASP A 13 5.13 2.00 -22.93
CA ASP A 13 3.75 1.47 -23.07
C ASP A 13 3.62 -0.01 -22.66
N ARG A 14 4.67 -0.60 -22.09
CA ARG A 14 4.61 -2.00 -21.60
C ARG A 14 4.68 -1.98 -20.09
N ILE A 15 3.66 -2.53 -19.43
CA ILE A 15 3.62 -2.65 -17.97
C ILE A 15 4.84 -3.42 -17.44
N ASP A 16 5.26 -4.48 -18.13
CA ASP A 16 6.45 -5.29 -17.78
C ASP A 16 7.70 -4.44 -17.59
N THR A 17 7.89 -3.41 -18.41
CA THR A 17 9.04 -2.49 -18.30
C THR A 17 9.05 -1.78 -16.95
N HIS A 18 7.88 -1.32 -16.50
CA HIS A 18 7.74 -0.63 -15.22
C HIS A 18 7.83 -1.61 -14.05
N LEU A 19 7.30 -2.82 -14.17
CA LEU A 19 7.46 -3.88 -13.17
C LEU A 19 8.93 -4.30 -13.01
N MET A 20 9.66 -4.51 -14.11
CA MET A 20 11.10 -4.78 -14.06
C MET A 20 11.89 -3.58 -13.52
N ALA A 21 11.48 -2.35 -13.84
CA ALA A 21 12.09 -1.16 -13.28
C ALA A 21 11.91 -1.10 -11.76
N PHE A 22 10.72 -1.44 -11.26
CA PHE A 22 10.47 -1.56 -9.82
C PHE A 22 11.46 -2.54 -9.18
N GLU A 23 11.64 -3.75 -9.71
CA GLU A 23 12.61 -4.74 -9.19
C GLU A 23 14.06 -4.24 -9.16
N ILE A 24 14.45 -3.46 -10.17
CA ILE A 24 15.79 -2.85 -10.22
C ILE A 24 15.92 -1.76 -9.16
N TYR A 25 14.90 -0.93 -8.98
CA TYR A 25 14.92 0.16 -8.00
C TYR A 25 14.79 -0.35 -6.57
N TYR A 26 13.99 -1.40 -6.34
CA TYR A 26 13.83 -2.11 -5.09
C TYR A 26 15.17 -2.60 -4.55
N ARG A 27 15.93 -3.35 -5.37
CA ARG A 27 17.28 -3.84 -5.02
C ARG A 27 18.31 -2.73 -4.79
N LYS A 28 18.05 -1.52 -5.27
CA LYS A 28 18.95 -0.37 -5.15
C LYS A 28 18.48 0.64 -4.12
N GLU A 29 17.42 0.33 -3.38
CA GLU A 29 16.82 1.18 -2.35
C GLU A 29 16.55 2.61 -2.85
N LYS A 30 15.94 2.73 -4.05
CA LYS A 30 15.58 4.03 -4.65
C LYS A 30 14.08 4.29 -4.58
N PRO A 31 13.53 4.76 -3.45
CA PRO A 31 12.09 4.77 -3.19
C PRO A 31 11.28 5.65 -4.14
N LEU A 32 11.77 6.84 -4.50
CA LEU A 32 11.07 7.71 -5.45
C LEU A 32 10.97 7.09 -6.84
N LEU A 33 11.97 6.30 -7.24
CA LEU A 33 11.96 5.59 -8.51
C LEU A 33 11.08 4.34 -8.45
N MET A 34 11.02 3.66 -7.30
CA MET A 34 10.05 2.58 -7.05
C MET A 34 8.62 3.11 -7.18
N LEU A 35 8.28 4.18 -6.46
CA LEU A 35 6.98 4.83 -6.52
C LEU A 35 6.66 5.30 -7.95
N GLN A 36 7.63 5.93 -8.63
CA GLN A 36 7.45 6.35 -10.02
C GLN A 36 7.15 5.16 -10.94
N SER A 37 7.86 4.03 -10.80
CA SER A 37 7.59 2.84 -11.61
C SER A 37 6.20 2.27 -11.35
N ILE A 38 5.77 2.21 -10.08
CA ILE A 38 4.43 1.75 -9.69
C ILE A 38 3.35 2.66 -10.29
N LYS A 39 3.47 3.99 -10.13
CA LYS A 39 2.48 4.94 -10.68
C LYS A 39 2.36 4.86 -12.19
N ARG A 40 3.48 4.63 -12.90
CA ARG A 40 3.46 4.42 -14.35
C ARG A 40 2.73 3.12 -14.70
N ALA A 41 3.09 2.01 -14.05
CA ALA A 41 2.41 0.72 -14.27
C ALA A 41 0.90 0.82 -13.99
N TRP A 42 0.49 1.50 -12.93
CA TRP A 42 -0.91 1.75 -12.58
C TRP A 42 -1.68 2.51 -13.67
N ASN A 43 -1.07 3.55 -14.25
CA ASN A 43 -1.69 4.30 -15.34
C ASN A 43 -1.79 3.51 -16.64
N LEU A 44 -1.05 2.39 -16.78
CA LEU A 44 -1.16 1.49 -17.93
C LEU A 44 -2.23 0.42 -17.69
N GLN A 45 -2.08 -0.38 -16.63
CA GLN A 45 -2.98 -1.48 -16.28
C GLN A 45 -3.05 -1.61 -14.75
N SER A 46 -4.12 -1.07 -14.16
CA SER A 46 -4.31 -1.06 -12.71
C SER A 46 -4.80 -2.39 -12.13
N ASP A 47 -5.30 -3.30 -12.97
CA ASP A 47 -5.83 -4.63 -12.61
C ASP A 47 -4.78 -5.75 -12.69
N HIS A 48 -3.55 -5.42 -13.07
CA HIS A 48 -2.49 -6.39 -13.27
C HIS A 48 -1.98 -6.95 -11.92
N HIS A 49 -2.04 -8.28 -11.73
CA HIS A 49 -1.71 -8.91 -10.43
C HIS A 49 -0.30 -8.60 -9.93
N HIS A 50 0.72 -8.56 -10.82
CA HIS A 50 2.10 -8.24 -10.40
C HIS A 50 2.25 -6.79 -9.94
N LEU A 51 1.40 -5.87 -10.41
CA LEU A 51 1.43 -4.48 -9.95
C LEU A 51 0.98 -4.41 -8.49
N HIS A 52 -0.11 -5.10 -8.15
CA HIS A 52 -0.57 -5.20 -6.77
C HIS A 52 0.50 -5.80 -5.85
N ASP A 53 1.21 -6.83 -6.31
CA ASP A 53 2.36 -7.38 -5.58
C ASP A 53 3.48 -6.33 -5.37
N CYS A 54 3.84 -5.57 -6.41
CA CYS A 54 4.80 -4.47 -6.29
C CYS A 54 4.35 -3.40 -5.27
N MET A 55 3.05 -3.06 -5.25
CA MET A 55 2.49 -2.09 -4.30
C MET A 55 2.59 -2.57 -2.85
N ILE A 56 2.25 -3.84 -2.60
CA ILE A 56 2.33 -4.44 -1.27
C ILE A 56 3.79 -4.47 -0.80
N ARG A 57 4.71 -4.96 -1.64
CA ARG A 57 6.14 -4.98 -1.31
C ARG A 57 6.71 -3.59 -1.06
N PHE A 58 6.31 -2.60 -1.86
CA PHE A 58 6.72 -1.21 -1.63
C PHE A 58 6.19 -0.68 -0.30
N LYS A 59 4.95 -1.00 0.08
CA LYS A 59 4.37 -0.58 1.35
C LYS A 59 5.07 -1.22 2.55
N CYS A 60 5.30 -2.54 2.53
CA CYS A 60 6.04 -3.23 3.59
C CYS A 60 7.45 -2.65 3.74
N TRP A 61 8.15 -2.45 2.62
CA TRP A 61 9.47 -1.82 2.62
C TRP A 61 9.44 -0.40 3.20
N LEU A 62 8.40 0.38 2.91
CA LEU A 62 8.25 1.74 3.44
C LEU A 62 8.05 1.73 4.96
N ASP A 63 7.25 0.80 5.48
CA ASP A 63 7.00 0.67 6.91
C ASP A 63 8.28 0.32 7.69
N GLU A 64 9.16 -0.49 7.11
CA GLU A 64 10.46 -0.82 7.68
C GLU A 64 11.45 0.34 7.60
N LYS A 65 11.45 1.09 6.48
CA LYS A 65 12.47 2.10 6.18
C LYS A 65 12.08 3.53 6.54
N GLN A 66 10.85 3.78 6.99
CA GLN A 66 10.32 5.13 7.21
C GLN A 66 11.25 6.03 8.04
N CYS A 67 11.83 5.50 9.13
CA CYS A 67 12.73 6.26 10.02
C CYS A 67 14.12 6.54 9.43
N GLU A 68 14.54 5.77 8.42
CA GLU A 68 15.85 5.87 7.77
C GLU A 68 15.82 6.78 6.53
N LEU A 69 14.64 7.15 6.05
CA LEU A 69 14.48 7.98 4.86
C LEU A 69 14.86 9.44 5.12
N ASN A 70 15.43 10.07 4.08
CA ASN A 70 15.63 11.51 4.10
C ASN A 70 14.26 12.22 4.28
N PRO A 71 14.15 13.24 5.14
CA PRO A 71 12.88 13.91 5.43
C PRO A 71 12.17 14.44 4.17
N HIS A 72 12.92 14.94 3.19
CA HIS A 72 12.35 15.43 1.93
C HIS A 72 11.81 14.29 1.07
N VAL A 73 12.48 13.14 1.06
CA VAL A 73 12.03 11.95 0.33
C VAL A 73 10.78 11.37 1.00
N ALA A 74 10.78 11.25 2.33
CA ALA A 74 9.62 10.79 3.09
C ALA A 74 8.40 11.69 2.89
N SER A 75 8.60 13.02 2.90
CA SER A 75 7.53 13.99 2.64
C SER A 75 6.89 13.79 1.26
N VAL A 76 7.69 13.62 0.21
CA VAL A 76 7.17 13.37 -1.15
C VAL A 76 6.43 12.03 -1.20
N ILE A 77 6.98 10.97 -0.61
CA ILE A 77 6.33 9.65 -0.62
C ILE A 77 5.00 9.71 0.13
N ASN A 78 4.96 10.32 1.30
CA ASN A 78 3.73 10.47 2.09
C ASN A 78 2.67 11.23 1.28
N ALA A 79 3.00 12.40 0.74
CA ALA A 79 2.07 13.19 -0.06
C ALA A 79 1.51 12.41 -1.27
N GLU A 80 2.32 11.57 -1.89
CA GLU A 80 1.96 10.83 -3.10
C GLU A 80 1.29 9.46 -2.82
N THR A 81 1.36 8.97 -1.59
CA THR A 81 0.77 7.68 -1.15
C THR A 81 -0.38 7.85 -0.18
N GLN A 82 -0.59 9.07 0.35
CA GLN A 82 -1.75 9.38 1.18
C GLN A 82 -3.00 9.38 0.30
N PRO A 83 -4.06 8.63 0.66
CA PRO A 83 -5.34 8.79 0.01
C PRO A 83 -5.81 10.23 0.31
N GLY A 84 -6.11 11.04 -0.71
CA GLY A 84 -6.64 12.39 -0.49
C GLY A 84 -7.90 12.41 0.39
N CYS A 85 -8.60 11.28 0.46
CA CYS A 85 -9.71 11.07 1.40
C CYS A 85 -9.31 11.11 2.89
N VAL A 86 -8.05 10.82 3.24
CA VAL A 86 -7.58 10.89 4.63
C VAL A 86 -7.45 12.35 5.06
N GLU A 87 -6.90 13.20 4.19
CA GLU A 87 -6.78 14.64 4.45
C GLU A 87 -8.15 15.30 4.58
N VAL A 88 -9.08 14.99 3.68
CA VAL A 88 -10.47 15.47 3.78
C VAL A 88 -11.13 15.00 5.08
N LEU A 89 -10.88 13.75 5.50
CA LEU A 89 -11.42 13.23 6.76
C LEU A 89 -10.83 13.91 7.99
N GLU A 90 -9.53 14.23 7.99
CA GLU A 90 -8.88 14.99 9.07
C GLU A 90 -9.46 16.41 9.16
N SER A 91 -9.57 17.12 8.04
CA SER A 91 -10.17 18.46 8.03
C SER A 91 -11.63 18.47 8.48
N LEU A 92 -12.41 17.43 8.15
CA LEU A 92 -13.78 17.27 8.65
C LEU A 92 -13.80 17.03 10.17
N LYS A 93 -12.89 16.21 10.70
CA LYS A 93 -12.80 15.90 12.14
C LYS A 93 -12.31 17.08 12.98
N ASP A 94 -11.44 17.92 12.43
CA ASP A 94 -10.93 19.11 13.11
C ASP A 94 -11.98 20.23 13.27
N GLY A 95 -13.18 20.04 12.68
CA GLY A 95 -14.31 20.94 12.86
C GLY A 95 -14.23 22.23 12.05
N ASP A 96 -13.34 22.30 11.05
CA ASP A 96 -13.14 23.48 10.19
C ASP A 96 -14.41 23.83 9.38
N PHE A 97 -15.33 22.87 9.24
CA PHE A 97 -16.61 22.99 8.54
C PHE A 97 -17.85 23.07 9.47
N GLY A 98 -17.68 23.06 10.80
CA GLY A 98 -18.78 23.06 11.78
C GLY A 98 -19.20 21.66 12.26
N SER A 99 -20.40 21.53 12.85
CA SER A 99 -20.93 20.24 13.33
C SER A 99 -21.53 19.46 12.16
N CYS A 100 -20.71 18.59 11.58
CA CYS A 100 -21.02 17.75 10.41
C CYS A 100 -20.75 16.26 10.70
N GLU A 101 -21.17 15.82 11.89
CA GLU A 101 -20.94 14.45 12.40
C GLU A 101 -21.51 13.37 11.49
N LYS A 102 -22.67 13.63 10.87
CA LYS A 102 -23.31 12.70 9.94
C LYS A 102 -22.57 12.63 8.60
N GLU A 103 -22.15 13.77 8.09
CA GLU A 103 -21.40 13.88 6.83
C GLU A 103 -20.00 13.25 6.96
N ILE A 104 -19.40 13.29 8.16
CA ILE A 104 -18.16 12.54 8.46
C ILE A 104 -18.41 11.04 8.33
N GLU A 105 -19.49 10.52 8.90
CA GLU A 105 -19.82 9.10 8.87
C GLU A 105 -20.10 8.60 7.45
N ASP A 106 -20.94 9.33 6.70
CA ASP A 106 -21.23 9.05 5.28
C ASP A 106 -19.94 9.08 4.42
N TYR A 107 -19.05 10.04 4.69
CA TYR A 107 -17.77 10.16 3.99
C TYR A 107 -16.82 9.00 4.30
N ILE A 108 -16.74 8.59 5.57
CA ILE A 108 -15.97 7.41 5.98
C ILE A 108 -16.49 6.16 5.26
N GLU A 109 -17.80 5.96 5.22
CA GLU A 109 -18.41 4.79 4.57
C GLU A 109 -18.11 4.75 3.07
N ALA A 110 -18.24 5.89 2.38
CA ALA A 110 -17.88 6.02 0.97
C ALA A 110 -16.38 5.76 0.71
N CYS A 111 -15.52 6.19 1.63
CA CYS A 111 -14.07 5.96 1.53
C CYS A 111 -13.70 4.50 1.84
N ARG A 112 -14.40 3.81 2.74
CA ARG A 112 -14.24 2.37 2.97
C ARG A 112 -14.57 1.55 1.73
N ALA A 113 -15.67 1.88 1.05
CA ALA A 113 -16.07 1.19 -0.18
C ALA A 113 -15.00 1.33 -1.29
N LYS A 114 -14.32 2.47 -1.37
CA LYS A 114 -13.25 2.74 -2.35
C LYS A 114 -11.89 2.21 -1.93
N PHE A 115 -11.59 2.20 -0.63
CA PHE A 115 -10.31 1.81 -0.06
C PHE A 115 -10.50 0.79 1.08
N PRO A 116 -10.88 -0.47 0.79
CA PRO A 116 -11.24 -1.47 1.80
C PRO A 116 -10.12 -1.78 2.80
N TYR A 117 -8.88 -1.58 2.39
CA TYR A 117 -7.69 -1.88 3.19
C TYR A 117 -7.10 -0.67 3.91
N ALA A 118 -7.64 0.55 3.70
CA ALA A 118 -7.08 1.75 4.30
C ALA A 118 -7.48 1.90 5.77
N ASN A 119 -6.50 1.78 6.67
CA ASN A 119 -6.71 1.84 8.12
C ASN A 119 -7.29 3.19 8.60
N ALA A 120 -7.05 4.28 7.87
CA ALA A 120 -7.56 5.61 8.20
C ALA A 120 -9.10 5.72 8.17
N PHE A 121 -9.79 4.80 7.48
CA PHE A 121 -11.25 4.79 7.38
C PHE A 121 -11.90 3.70 8.25
N LYS A 122 -11.15 2.77 8.84
CA LYS A 122 -11.73 1.67 9.66
C LYS A 122 -12.19 2.16 11.03
N THR A 123 -13.27 1.58 11.54
CA THR A 123 -13.77 1.83 12.91
C THR A 123 -12.98 0.97 13.89
N PRO A 124 -12.82 1.38 15.17
CA PRO A 124 -12.10 0.61 16.19
C PRO A 124 -12.58 -0.84 16.41
N GLN A 125 -13.73 -1.22 15.84
CA GLN A 125 -14.31 -2.56 15.95
C GLN A 125 -13.84 -3.55 14.85
N GLU A 126 -12.95 -3.15 13.94
CA GLU A 126 -12.36 -4.03 12.91
C GLU A 126 -10.83 -4.04 12.97
N LEU A 127 -10.28 -4.16 14.18
CA LEU A 127 -8.93 -4.69 14.35
C LEU A 127 -9.02 -6.21 14.18
N PRO A 128 -8.22 -6.85 13.32
CA PRO A 128 -8.09 -8.29 13.36
C PRO A 128 -7.44 -8.63 14.71
N GLU A 129 -8.23 -9.19 15.62
CA GLU A 129 -7.69 -10.06 16.65
C GLU A 129 -6.82 -11.11 15.96
N ASN A 130 -5.61 -11.27 16.49
CA ASN A 130 -4.70 -12.38 16.24
C ASN A 130 -5.37 -13.61 15.61
N GLN A 131 -5.05 -13.91 14.36
CA GLN A 131 -4.89 -15.29 13.95
C GLN A 131 -3.46 -15.71 14.27
N THR A 132 -3.17 -15.84 15.56
CA THR A 132 -2.38 -16.99 15.99
C THR A 132 -3.26 -18.20 15.71
N ASP A 133 -2.96 -18.90 14.63
CA ASP A 133 -3.44 -20.26 14.39
C ASP A 133 -2.83 -21.17 15.48
N ASP A 134 -3.39 -21.09 16.69
CA ASP A 134 -3.32 -22.15 17.68
C ASP A 134 -4.58 -23.00 17.46
N THR A 135 -4.56 -23.79 16.40
CA THR A 135 -5.44 -24.95 16.30
C THR A 135 -5.06 -25.90 17.45
N PRO A 136 -5.97 -26.23 18.39
CA PRO A 136 -5.68 -27.25 19.40
C PRO A 136 -5.49 -28.60 18.72
N LEU A 137 -4.23 -29.03 18.65
CA LEU A 137 -3.86 -30.36 18.19
C LEU A 137 -4.43 -31.37 19.19
N GLN A 138 -5.55 -32.01 18.83
CA GLN A 138 -6.00 -33.20 19.56
C GLN A 138 -4.95 -34.31 19.40
N PRO A 139 -4.45 -34.92 20.49
CA PRO A 139 -3.66 -36.13 20.39
C PRO A 139 -4.56 -37.25 19.86
N LYS A 140 -4.34 -37.69 18.62
CA LYS A 140 -4.82 -39.00 18.18
C LYS A 140 -3.88 -40.04 18.77
N GLU A 141 -4.41 -40.84 19.69
CA GLU A 141 -3.76 -42.04 20.19
C GLU A 141 -3.36 -42.92 18.99
N ILE A 142 -2.06 -43.24 18.93
CA ILE A 142 -1.53 -44.28 18.05
C ILE A 142 -1.43 -45.51 18.95
N ASP A 143 -2.47 -46.34 18.95
CA ASP A 143 -2.37 -47.69 19.51
C ASP A 143 -1.62 -48.56 18.50
N LEU A 144 -0.40 -48.94 18.86
CA LEU A 144 0.35 -49.97 18.15
C LEU A 144 0.98 -50.91 19.17
N THR A 145 0.15 -51.81 19.71
CA THR A 145 0.61 -53.02 20.40
C THR A 145 -0.34 -54.18 20.16
N GLN A 146 -0.16 -54.89 19.04
CA GLN A 146 0.15 -56.33 18.93
C GLN A 146 0.02 -56.83 17.48
#